data_AF-A0A3D5CJA4-F1
#
_entry.id   AF-A0A3D5CJA4-F1
#
_cell.length_a   1.000
_cell.length_b   1.000
_cell.length_c   1.000
_cell.angle_alpha   90.00
_cell.angle_beta   90.00
_cell.angle_gamma   90.00
#
_symmetry.space_group_name_H-M   'P 1'
#
loop_
_entity.id
_entity.type
_entity.pdbx_description
1 polymer ?
#
loop_
_entity_poly.entity_id
_entity_poly.type
_entity_poly.pdbx_seq_one_letter_code
_entity_poly.pdbx_strand_id
1 'polypeptide(L)'
;VGPRRAFAFGLAMNVRPKNLAIALAAGLAIGSASLSIVGSSLTVLIFTAVAVSTVAALVLAYVFGSHSIRPRLERFSDWLVANSSLVLSLSVVLIGALLIVIGTVNLL
;
A
#
# COMPACT_ATOMS: atom_id res chain seq x y z
N VAL A 1 18.40 -14.78 -1.46
CA VAL A 1 18.47 -13.60 -0.56
C VAL A 1 18.11 -14.07 0.85
N GLY A 2 18.95 -13.88 1.87
CA GLY A 2 18.62 -14.35 3.23
C GLY A 2 17.47 -13.55 3.85
N PRO A 3 16.69 -14.11 4.81
CA PRO A 3 15.50 -13.46 5.38
C PRO A 3 15.76 -12.05 5.90
N ARG A 4 16.90 -11.84 6.58
CA ARG A 4 17.32 -10.53 7.11
C ARG A 4 17.58 -9.50 6.01
N ARG A 5 18.14 -9.92 4.87
CA ARG A 5 18.40 -9.01 3.74
C ARG A 5 17.11 -8.64 3.03
N ALA A 6 16.16 -9.58 2.90
CA ALA A 6 14.84 -9.29 2.34
C ALA A 6 14.07 -8.30 3.23
N PHE A 7 14.11 -8.47 4.55
CA PHE A 7 13.48 -7.54 5.49
C PHE A 7 14.11 -6.14 5.43
N ALA A 8 15.45 -6.05 5.47
CA ALA A 8 16.15 -4.77 5.37
C ALA A 8 15.89 -4.08 4.02
N PHE A 9 15.84 -4.83 2.92
CA PHE A 9 15.52 -4.29 1.60
C PHE A 9 14.07 -3.79 1.53
N GLY A 10 13.13 -4.52 2.14
CA GLY A 10 11.73 -4.10 2.27
C GLY A 10 11.59 -2.80 3.06
N LEU A 11 12.32 -2.66 4.17
CA LEU A 11 12.36 -1.41 4.95
C LEU A 11 12.96 -0.25 4.13
N ALA A 12 14.08 -0.48 3.44
CA ALA A 12 14.73 0.53 2.61
C ALA A 12 13.81 1.00 1.46
N MET A 13 13.08 0.08 0.84
CA MET A 13 12.10 0.39 -0.23
C MET A 13 10.90 1.20 0.25
N ASN A 14 10.62 1.22 1.55
CA ASN A 14 9.50 1.98 2.11
C ASN A 14 9.79 3.48 2.22
N VAL A 15 11.06 3.87 2.09
CA VAL A 15 11.50 5.29 2.02
C VAL A 15 11.22 5.85 0.62
N ARG A 16 9.94 5.83 0.21
CA ARG A 16 9.45 6.43 -1.03
C ARG A 16 8.53 7.59 -0.68
N PRO A 17 8.65 8.76 -1.35
CA PRO A 17 7.85 9.94 -1.06
C PRO A 17 6.33 9.66 -1.05
N LYS A 18 5.86 8.81 -1.96
CA LYS A 18 4.45 8.39 -2.04
C LYS A 18 3.98 7.69 -0.76
N ASN A 19 4.75 6.72 -0.26
CA ASN A 19 4.36 5.95 0.93
C ASN A 19 4.39 6.82 2.18
N LEU A 20 5.42 7.67 2.30
CA LEU A 20 5.53 8.65 3.38
C LEU A 20 4.36 9.61 3.39
N ALA A 21 3.97 10.17 2.25
CA ALA A 21 2.83 11.08 2.15
C ALA A 21 1.52 10.41 2.62
N ILE A 22 1.27 9.17 2.19
CA ILE A 22 0.09 8.40 2.59
C ILE A 22 0.12 8.09 4.10
N ALA A 23 1.26 7.66 4.63
CA ALA A 23 1.41 7.36 6.05
C ALA A 23 1.25 8.61 6.94
N LEU A 24 1.80 9.75 6.51
CA LEU A 24 1.64 11.04 7.18
C LEU A 24 0.17 11.48 7.18
N ALA A 25 -0.51 11.39 6.05
CA ALA A 25 -1.93 11.75 5.95
C ALA A 25 -2.80 10.87 6.87
N ALA A 26 -2.57 9.55 6.88
CA ALA A 26 -3.27 8.63 7.78
C ALA A 26 -2.94 8.92 9.25
N GLY A 27 -1.67 9.17 9.58
CA GLY A 27 -1.25 9.52 10.93
C GLY A 27 -1.86 10.81 11.44
N LEU A 28 -1.96 11.84 10.60
CA LEU A 28 -2.63 13.10 10.92
C LEU A 28 -4.13 12.88 11.15
N ALA A 29 -4.81 12.14 10.26
CA ALA A 29 -6.24 11.86 10.39
C ALA A 29 -6.58 11.08 11.67
N ILE A 30 -5.76 10.08 12.03
CA ILE A 30 -5.94 9.30 13.26
C ILE A 30 -5.58 10.14 14.49
N GLY A 31 -4.49 10.92 14.42
CA GLY A 31 -4.01 11.75 15.52
C GLY A 31 -4.94 12.91 15.88
N SER A 32 -5.62 13.50 14.89
CA SER A 32 -6.58 14.60 15.11
C SER A 32 -7.92 14.12 15.69
N ALA A 33 -8.23 12.83 15.59
CA ALA A 33 -9.55 12.30 15.94
C ALA A 33 -9.83 12.22 17.46
N SER A 34 -8.89 12.63 18.32
CA SER A 34 -9.04 12.62 19.79
C SER A 34 -9.48 11.26 20.37
N LEU A 35 -9.04 10.16 19.74
CA LEU A 35 -9.32 8.80 20.21
C LEU A 35 -8.52 8.47 21.47
N SER A 36 -9.08 7.58 22.31
CA SER A 36 -8.33 6.96 23.40
C SER A 36 -7.13 6.17 22.85
N ILE A 37 -6.09 5.95 23.66
CA ILE A 37 -4.88 5.19 23.27
C ILE A 37 -5.24 3.82 22.66
N VAL A 38 -6.26 3.17 23.22
CA VAL A 38 -6.78 1.87 22.74
C VAL A 38 -7.44 2.03 21.37
N GLY A 39 -8.27 3.06 21.20
CA GLY A 39 -8.92 3.37 19.93
C GLY A 39 -7.92 3.66 18.82
N SER A 40 -6.95 4.53 19.06
CA SER A 40 -5.91 4.88 18.07
C SER A 40 -5.07 3.67 17.67
N SER A 41 -4.69 2.81 18.63
CA SER A 41 -3.93 1.59 18.36
C SER A 41 -4.73 0.62 17.48
N LEU A 42 -6.03 0.45 17.74
CA LEU A 42 -6.90 -0.42 16.93
C LEU A 42 -7.09 0.14 15.52
N THR A 43 -7.29 1.45 15.36
CA THR A 43 -7.41 2.10 14.05
C THR A 43 -6.13 1.94 13.22
N VAL A 44 -4.96 2.14 13.84
CA VAL A 44 -3.67 1.91 13.17
C VAL A 44 -3.51 0.45 12.75
N LEU A 45 -3.90 -0.49 13.60
CA LEU A 45 -3.85 -1.92 13.29
C LEU A 45 -4.72 -2.27 12.08
N ILE A 46 -5.97 -1.80 12.05
CA ILE A 46 -6.91 -2.03 10.95
C ILE A 46 -6.39 -1.39 9.66
N PHE A 47 -5.97 -0.12 9.72
CA PHE A 47 -5.38 0.59 8.59
C PHE A 47 -4.18 -0.18 8.01
N THR A 48 -3.29 -0.66 8.87
CA THR A 48 -2.09 -1.42 8.47
C THR A 48 -2.47 -2.77 7.85
N ALA A 49 -3.42 -3.48 8.44
CA ALA A 49 -3.89 -4.77 7.91
C ALA A 49 -4.48 -4.61 6.50
N VAL A 50 -5.31 -3.59 6.28
CA VAL A 50 -5.88 -3.28 4.96
C VAL A 50 -4.79 -2.87 3.98
N ALA A 51 -3.87 -1.99 4.39
CA ALA A 51 -2.78 -1.51 3.53
C ALA A 51 -1.85 -2.64 3.04
N VAL A 52 -1.61 -3.66 3.87
CA VAL A 52 -0.73 -4.79 3.51
C VAL A 52 -1.49 -5.92 2.81
N SER A 53 -2.82 -5.98 2.92
CA SER A 53 -3.65 -7.09 2.42
C SER A 53 -3.39 -7.47 0.97
N THR A 54 -3.24 -6.48 0.06
CA THR A 54 -2.99 -6.74 -1.36
C THR A 54 -1.64 -7.40 -1.60
N VAL A 55 -0.58 -6.90 -0.94
CA VAL A 55 0.77 -7.46 -1.06
C VAL A 55 0.82 -8.84 -0.40
N ALA A 56 0.20 -8.99 0.76
CA ALA A 56 0.08 -10.28 1.44
C ALA A 56 -0.62 -11.31 0.54
N ALA A 57 -1.73 -10.94 -0.11
CA ALA A 57 -2.44 -11.80 -1.03
C ALA A 57 -1.55 -12.24 -2.21
N LEU A 58 -0.79 -11.32 -2.82
CA LEU A 58 0.14 -11.65 -3.92
C LEU A 58 1.26 -12.60 -3.47
N VAL A 59 1.84 -12.35 -2.29
CA VAL A 59 2.90 -13.20 -1.73
C VAL A 59 2.35 -14.60 -1.40
N LEU A 60 1.19 -14.68 -0.74
CA LEU A 60 0.55 -15.95 -0.42
C LEU A 60 0.18 -16.72 -1.70
N ALA A 61 -0.36 -16.03 -2.71
CA ALA A 61 -0.66 -16.63 -4.01
C ALA A 61 0.59 -17.15 -4.72
N TYR A 62 1.74 -16.48 -4.58
CA TYR A 62 3.00 -16.94 -5.16
C TYR A 62 3.59 -18.14 -4.40
N VAL A 63 3.55 -18.12 -3.07
CA VAL A 63 4.13 -19.17 -2.22
C VAL A 63 3.30 -20.45 -2.28
N PHE A 64 1.98 -20.34 -2.10
CA PHE A 64 1.05 -21.47 -2.07
C PHE A 64 0.48 -21.83 -3.45
N GLY A 65 0.72 -20.99 -4.47
CA GLY A 65 0.23 -21.21 -5.81
C GLY A 65 0.82 -22.45 -6.47
N SER A 66 -0.06 -23.29 -7.02
CA SER A 66 0.29 -24.39 -7.93
C SER A 66 1.14 -23.88 -9.11
N HIS A 67 1.91 -24.80 -9.72
CA HIS A 67 2.78 -24.52 -10.89
C HIS A 67 2.10 -23.76 -12.04
N SER A 68 0.75 -23.80 -12.12
CA SER A 68 -0.04 -23.09 -13.14
C SER A 68 -0.28 -21.59 -12.82
N ILE A 69 -0.27 -21.20 -11.54
CA ILE A 69 -0.51 -19.81 -11.10
C ILE A 69 0.74 -18.94 -11.23
N ARG A 70 1.92 -19.54 -10.98
CA ARG A 70 3.23 -18.87 -11.07
C ARG A 70 3.46 -18.16 -12.42
N PRO A 71 3.30 -18.81 -13.59
CA PRO A 71 3.52 -18.16 -14.88
C PRO A 71 2.45 -17.12 -15.26
N ARG A 72 1.31 -17.07 -14.56
CA ARG A 72 0.33 -15.98 -14.73
C ARG A 72 0.72 -14.76 -13.90
N LEU A 73 1.21 -14.97 -12.67
CA LEU A 73 1.73 -13.91 -11.81
C LEU A 73 3.00 -13.28 -12.38
N GLU A 74 3.89 -14.09 -12.97
CA GLU A 74 5.11 -13.60 -13.63
C GLU A 74 4.77 -12.70 -14.82
N ARG A 75 3.86 -13.12 -15.71
CA ARG A 75 3.37 -12.28 -16.82
C ARG A 75 2.72 -10.98 -16.34
N PHE A 76 1.99 -11.02 -15.23
CA PHE A 76 1.41 -9.82 -14.64
C PHE A 76 2.46 -8.87 -14.08
N SER A 77 3.49 -9.41 -13.40
CA SER A 77 4.65 -8.65 -12.93
C SER A 77 5.41 -8.03 -14.10
N ASP A 78 5.67 -8.78 -15.16
CA ASP A 78 6.38 -8.29 -16.34
C ASP A 78 5.60 -7.16 -17.03
N TRP A 79 4.28 -7.31 -17.14
CA TRP A 79 3.41 -6.26 -17.65
C TRP A 79 3.46 -5.00 -16.76
N LEU A 80 3.44 -5.14 -15.44
CA LEU A 80 3.56 -4.02 -14.50
C LEU A 80 4.91 -3.29 -14.64
N VAL A 81 6.00 -4.02 -14.84
CA VAL A 81 7.33 -3.45 -15.04
C VAL A 81 7.40 -2.73 -16.39
N ALA A 82 6.91 -3.37 -17.46
CA ALA A 82 6.89 -2.80 -18.81
C ALA A 82 6.00 -1.53 -18.89
N ASN A 83 4.89 -1.52 -18.15
CA ASN A 83 3.92 -0.41 -18.15
C ASN A 83 4.05 0.47 -16.89
N SER A 84 5.22 0.50 -16.27
CA SER A 84 5.48 1.26 -15.05
C SER A 84 5.10 2.75 -15.16
N SER A 85 5.27 3.36 -16.35
CA SER A 85 4.85 4.74 -16.62
C SER A 85 3.33 4.93 -16.62
N LEU A 86 2.57 3.98 -17.18
CA LEU A 86 1.10 3.98 -17.12
C LEU A 86 0.61 3.80 -15.69
N VAL A 87 1.21 2.87 -14.94
CA VAL A 87 0.86 2.60 -13.54
C VAL A 87 1.12 3.83 -12.66
N LEU A 88 2.23 4.52 -12.88
CA LEU A 88 2.55 5.77 -12.19
C LEU A 88 1.50 6.84 -12.49
N SER A 89 1.22 7.07 -13.77
CA SER A 89 0.27 8.10 -14.23
C SER A 89 -1.12 7.85 -13.67
N LEU A 90 -1.60 6.60 -13.76
CA LEU A 90 -2.89 6.20 -13.22
C LEU A 90 -2.95 6.37 -11.70
N SER A 91 -1.88 6.01 -10.99
CA SER A 91 -1.80 6.20 -9.54
C SER A 91 -1.92 7.68 -9.15
N VAL A 92 -1.22 8.58 -9.85
CA VAL A 92 -1.26 10.02 -9.56
C VAL A 92 -2.65 10.58 -9.82
N VAL A 93 -3.29 10.18 -10.92
CA VAL A 93 -4.68 10.57 -11.23
C VAL A 93 -5.64 10.07 -10.16
N LEU A 94 -5.53 8.79 -9.74
CA LEU A 94 -6.38 8.21 -8.70
C LEU A 94 -6.19 8.91 -7.35
N ILE A 95 -4.95 9.20 -6.95
CA ILE A 95 -4.67 9.94 -5.72
C ILE A 95 -5.26 11.35 -5.80
N GLY A 96 -5.05 12.05 -6.92
CA GLY A 96 -5.61 13.39 -7.14
C GLY A 96 -7.13 13.40 -7.04
N ALA A 97 -7.82 12.47 -7.73
CA ALA A 97 -9.27 12.32 -7.67
C ALA A 97 -9.75 12.02 -6.24
N LEU A 98 -9.08 11.11 -5.53
CA LEU A 98 -9.41 10.78 -4.14
C LEU A 98 -9.28 11.99 -3.22
N LEU A 99 -8.21 12.78 -3.35
CA LEU A 99 -8.01 14.01 -2.56
C LEU A 99 -9.11 15.04 -2.82
N ILE A 100 -9.56 15.17 -4.08
CA ILE A 100 -10.69 16.06 -4.42
C ILE A 100 -11.95 15.58 -3.70
N VAL A 101 -12.28 14.29 -3.77
CA VAL A 101 -13.48 13.73 -3.10
C VAL A 101 -13.44 13.98 -1.60
N ILE A 102 -12.33 13.62 -0.94
CA ILE A 102 -12.16 13.84 0.51
C ILE A 102 -12.28 15.33 0.86
N GLY A 103 -11.63 16.19 0.07
CA GLY A 103 -11.70 17.64 0.25
C GLY A 103 -13.12 18.18 0.12
N THR A 104 -13.88 17.72 -0.88
CA THR A 104 -15.27 18.15 -1.08
C THR A 104 -16.20 17.66 0.03
N VAL A 105 -16.02 16.44 0.52
CA VAL A 105 -16.84 15.90 1.62
C VAL A 105 -16.59 16.63 2.93
N ASN A 106 -15.34 17.04 3.20
CA ASN A 106 -15.00 17.76 4.43
C ASN A 106 -15.38 19.26 4.40
N LEU A 107 -15.79 19.79 3.23
CA LEU A 107 -16.30 21.15 3.07
C LEU A 107 -17.83 21.25 3.25
N LEU A 108 -18.53 20.10 3.21
CA LEU A 108 -19.97 19.96 3.44
C LEU A 108 -20.25 19.64 4.91
#